data_AF-A0A2E6QLU0-F1
#
_entry.id   AF-A0A2E6QLU0-F1
#
_cell.length_a   1.000
_cell.length_b   1.000
_cell.length_c   1.000
_cell.angle_alpha   90.00
_cell.angle_beta   90.00
_cell.angle_gamma   90.00
#
_symmetry.space_group_name_H-M   'P 1'
#
loop_
_entity.id
_entity.type
_entity.pdbx_description
1 polymer ?
#
loop_
_entity_poly.entity_id
_entity_poly.type
_entity_poly.pdbx_seq_one_letter_code
_entity_poly.pdbx_strand_id
1 'polypeptide(L)'
;MTEERDRNPSLSIIARVAAASVRAKYHLGRVSGGLLLAGAVLDPFVYAGILYFVLAAVFERSGFDRFQFLLIGFISFRWTFSCLLDATNFIELRERMRETTATPAMAALAVILAPPTLVFFLSLLTAILFSLIWNAPEQSFAALGWLFLIVPIQAIWNATLILLLDRLKARGILSTDTPLIVVAAVLWIMSPTMYRFEEVPTAYNELFTTFNPASHMLAAYQNSYWFGLPISLKVIPAAGVLGLVLLYLMRDRRPSWQSRGTRAEGGATDRVPRLVVTTRKDMPGGRYVADDGAVVFEPWRGQTKNLRGEDVARLVAASWSDTMEETRKATGAIRQTSGLERLYEDDLAIYPDWALGQLTFATAVTSSLPRIVLDGVLDSAEPSFVRDAWRRLEEEALAGRAITVVTYRLLTLPEGARGRFEVLRGGTVTRTGGIGPDLDETYRYFRDTGLLPDDPV
;
A
#
# COMPACT_ATOMS: atom_id res chain seq x y z
N MET A 1 -6.06 -1.67 -38.83
CA MET A 1 -5.18 -0.74 -38.06
C MET A 1 -5.80 -0.43 -36.69
N THR A 2 -6.04 -1.45 -35.87
CA THR A 2 -6.63 -1.30 -34.52
C THR A 2 -6.02 -2.35 -33.61
N GLU A 3 -4.69 -2.38 -33.55
CA GLU A 3 -3.94 -3.42 -32.82
C GLU A 3 -2.69 -2.83 -32.16
N GLU A 4 -2.83 -1.65 -31.54
CA GLU A 4 -1.72 -1.01 -30.82
C GLU A 4 -2.21 -0.26 -29.55
N ARG A 5 -3.17 -0.87 -28.85
CA ARG A 5 -3.59 -0.39 -27.52
C ARG A 5 -3.35 -1.44 -26.43
N ASP A 6 -2.33 -2.26 -26.59
CA ASP A 6 -1.70 -3.01 -25.49
C ASP A 6 -0.76 -2.08 -24.71
N ARG A 7 -1.28 -0.93 -24.27
CA ARG A 7 -0.62 -0.11 -23.25
C ARG A 7 -0.60 -0.95 -21.99
N ASN A 8 0.57 -1.49 -21.69
CA ASN A 8 0.92 -2.27 -20.50
C ASN A 8 -0.03 -1.96 -19.32
N PRO A 9 -1.11 -2.75 -19.13
CA PRO A 9 -2.23 -2.39 -18.23
C PRO A 9 -1.77 -2.25 -16.78
N SER A 10 -0.60 -2.79 -16.45
CA SER A 10 0.04 -2.63 -15.15
C SER A 10 0.41 -1.18 -14.82
N LEU A 11 0.90 -0.38 -15.77
CA LEU A 11 1.37 0.98 -15.49
C LEU A 11 0.23 1.96 -15.21
N SER A 12 -0.88 1.83 -15.94
CA SER A 12 -2.06 2.66 -15.70
C SER A 12 -2.69 2.38 -14.34
N ILE A 13 -2.77 1.10 -13.93
CA ILE A 13 -3.22 0.70 -12.59
C ILE A 13 -2.31 1.31 -11.52
N ILE A 14 -0.98 1.17 -11.65
CA ILE A 14 -0.03 1.72 -10.68
C ILE A 14 -0.19 3.25 -10.55
N ALA A 15 -0.33 3.96 -11.67
CA ALA A 15 -0.53 5.41 -11.66
C ALA A 15 -1.85 5.82 -10.98
N ARG A 16 -2.94 5.07 -11.20
CA ARG A 16 -4.24 5.33 -10.54
C ARG A 16 -4.17 5.06 -9.04
N VAL A 17 -3.54 3.97 -8.64
CA VAL A 17 -3.32 3.63 -7.22
C VAL A 17 -2.47 4.70 -6.53
N ALA A 18 -1.41 5.17 -7.18
CA ALA A 18 -0.59 6.29 -6.70
C ALA A 18 -1.42 7.58 -6.54
N ALA A 19 -2.23 7.95 -7.53
CA ALA A 19 -3.10 9.12 -7.44
C ALA A 19 -4.15 9.00 -6.33
N ALA A 20 -4.73 7.80 -6.18
CA ALA A 20 -5.67 7.50 -5.11
C ALA A 20 -5.02 7.60 -3.73
N SER A 21 -3.78 7.13 -3.56
CA SER A 21 -3.08 7.21 -2.27
C SER A 21 -2.75 8.66 -1.87
N VAL A 22 -2.35 9.50 -2.82
CA VAL A 22 -2.15 10.94 -2.57
C VAL A 22 -3.45 11.60 -2.12
N ARG A 23 -4.54 11.33 -2.85
CA ARG A 23 -5.86 11.90 -2.53
C ARG A 23 -6.37 11.44 -1.17
N ALA A 24 -6.14 10.17 -0.83
CA ALA A 24 -6.46 9.60 0.48
C ALA A 24 -5.66 10.30 1.59
N LYS A 25 -4.32 10.28 1.49
CA LYS A 25 -3.43 10.80 2.54
C LYS A 25 -3.68 12.27 2.88
N TYR A 26 -3.90 13.11 1.86
CA TYR A 26 -4.12 14.55 2.05
C TYR A 26 -5.59 14.95 1.97
N HIS A 27 -6.53 13.99 1.92
CA HIS A 27 -7.96 14.26 1.81
C HIS A 27 -8.33 15.32 0.75
N LEU A 28 -7.77 15.24 -0.46
CA LEU A 28 -7.88 16.27 -1.52
C LEU A 28 -9.30 16.48 -2.11
N GLY A 29 -10.34 15.94 -1.45
CA GLY A 29 -11.75 16.29 -1.72
C GLY A 29 -12.34 17.30 -0.74
N ARG A 30 -11.62 17.70 0.30
CA ARG A 30 -12.08 18.60 1.37
C ARG A 30 -11.17 19.83 1.45
N VAL A 31 -11.71 20.98 1.89
CA VAL A 31 -10.92 22.22 2.08
C VAL A 31 -9.77 22.00 3.08
N SER A 32 -10.02 21.24 4.15
CA SER A 32 -8.99 20.85 5.12
C SER A 32 -7.83 20.07 4.49
N GLY A 33 -8.07 19.36 3.38
CA GLY A 33 -7.02 18.63 2.67
C GLY A 33 -5.98 19.53 2.03
N GLY A 34 -6.40 20.69 1.51
CA GLY A 34 -5.47 21.71 1.01
C GLY A 34 -4.57 22.26 2.11
N LEU A 35 -5.12 22.51 3.30
CA LEU A 35 -4.35 22.95 4.47
C LEU A 35 -3.37 21.87 4.96
N LEU A 36 -3.79 20.60 4.98
CA LEU A 36 -2.90 19.48 5.34
C LEU A 36 -1.73 19.34 4.36
N LEU A 37 -2.00 19.45 3.05
CA LEU A 37 -0.95 19.42 2.04
C LEU A 37 -0.01 20.63 2.18
N ALA A 38 -0.55 21.84 2.35
CA ALA A 38 0.25 23.04 2.56
C ALA A 38 1.14 22.94 3.80
N GLY A 39 0.59 22.44 4.91
CA GLY A 39 1.36 22.16 6.13
C GLY A 39 2.49 21.17 5.86
N ALA A 40 2.23 20.07 5.15
CA ALA A 40 3.26 19.09 4.80
C ALA A 40 4.35 19.68 3.87
N VAL A 41 3.98 20.59 2.96
CA VAL A 41 4.92 21.27 2.05
C VAL A 41 5.80 22.28 2.80
N LEU A 42 5.26 22.95 3.81
CA LEU A 42 5.96 23.94 4.64
C LEU A 42 6.74 23.31 5.81
N ASP A 43 6.45 22.07 6.17
CA ASP A 43 7.12 21.34 7.26
C ASP A 43 8.66 21.42 7.18
N PRO A 44 9.33 21.20 6.02
CA PRO A 44 10.78 21.37 5.90
C PRO A 44 11.28 22.79 6.17
N PHE A 45 10.48 23.83 5.87
CA PHE A 45 10.83 25.22 6.15
C PHE A 45 10.83 25.50 7.65
N VAL A 46 9.86 24.94 8.38
CA VAL A 46 9.79 25.07 9.84
C VAL A 46 11.01 24.41 10.48
N TYR A 47 11.35 23.18 10.08
CA TYR A 47 12.55 22.48 10.60
C TYR A 47 13.85 23.22 10.26
N ALA A 48 14.01 23.66 9.01
CA ALA A 48 15.16 24.46 8.60
C ALA A 48 15.25 25.77 9.40
N GLY A 49 14.11 26.43 9.64
CA GLY A 49 14.03 27.67 10.42
C GLY A 49 14.39 27.50 11.88
N ILE A 50 13.89 26.45 12.53
CA ILE A 50 14.22 26.13 13.94
C ILE A 50 15.72 25.87 14.08
N LEU A 51 16.30 25.06 13.19
CA LEU A 51 17.72 24.72 13.28
C LEU A 51 18.62 25.87 12.85
N TYR A 52 18.22 26.65 11.85
CA TYR A 52 18.88 27.91 11.52
C TYR A 52 18.89 28.85 12.72
N PHE A 53 17.77 28.98 13.43
CA PHE A 53 17.70 29.80 14.64
C PHE A 53 18.68 29.31 15.72
N VAL A 54 18.75 28.00 15.97
CA VAL A 54 19.73 27.43 16.91
C VAL A 54 21.16 27.70 16.45
N LEU A 55 21.49 27.50 15.18
CA LEU A 55 22.82 27.79 14.63
C LEU A 55 23.20 29.27 14.75
N ALA A 56 22.27 30.17 14.42
CA ALA A 56 22.50 31.60 14.50
C ALA A 56 22.62 32.09 15.95
N ALA A 57 21.77 31.62 16.85
CA ALA A 57 21.70 32.12 18.22
C ALA A 57 22.74 31.48 19.15
N VAL A 58 23.02 30.18 19.00
CA VAL A 58 23.90 29.44 19.92
C VAL A 58 25.32 29.35 19.38
N PHE A 59 25.46 29.18 18.07
CA PHE A 59 26.76 28.96 17.43
C PHE A 59 27.28 30.19 16.66
N GLU A 60 26.55 31.31 16.71
CA GLU A 60 26.88 32.55 15.98
C GLU A 60 27.07 32.32 14.47
N ARG A 61 26.37 31.31 13.95
CA ARG A 61 26.46 30.81 12.58
C ARG A 61 25.22 31.25 11.81
N SER A 62 25.17 32.52 11.43
CA SER A 62 24.10 33.11 10.61
C SER A 62 24.45 33.11 9.12
N GLY A 63 23.46 33.41 8.27
CA GLY A 63 23.64 33.51 6.82
C GLY A 63 22.44 32.95 6.06
N PHE A 64 22.00 33.66 5.03
CA PHE A 64 20.88 33.23 4.19
C PHE A 64 21.21 31.94 3.42
N ASP A 65 22.46 31.83 2.98
CA ASP A 65 23.08 30.64 2.40
C ASP A 65 22.93 29.41 3.32
N ARG A 66 23.14 29.59 4.62
CA ARG A 66 23.01 28.53 5.62
C ARG A 66 21.57 28.05 5.79
N PHE A 67 20.59 28.96 5.76
CA PHE A 67 19.19 28.58 5.77
C PHE A 67 18.80 27.77 4.53
N GLN A 68 19.20 28.20 3.33
CA GLN A 68 18.87 27.49 2.09
C GLN A 68 19.57 26.13 1.98
N PHE A 69 20.81 26.04 2.48
CA PHE A 69 21.54 24.80 2.61
C PHE A 69 20.83 23.79 3.52
N LEU A 70 20.31 24.24 4.66
CA LEU A 70 19.48 23.41 5.55
C LEU A 70 18.17 23.02 4.87
N LEU A 71 17.49 23.98 4.23
CA LEU A 71 16.19 23.79 3.61
C LEU A 71 16.22 22.67 2.56
N ILE A 72 17.15 22.70 1.61
CA ILE A 72 17.24 21.66 0.58
C ILE A 72 17.56 20.29 1.20
N GLY A 73 18.40 20.28 2.24
CA GLY A 73 18.73 19.07 2.97
C GLY A 73 17.50 18.48 3.68
N PHE A 74 16.70 19.31 4.37
CA PHE A 74 15.47 18.88 5.01
C PHE A 74 14.40 18.41 4.03
N ILE A 75 14.29 19.02 2.85
CA ILE A 75 13.35 18.57 1.81
C ILE A 75 13.70 17.15 1.36
N SER A 76 14.98 16.89 1.04
CA SER A 76 15.44 15.55 0.65
C SER A 76 15.32 14.54 1.80
N PHE A 77 15.70 14.94 3.03
CA PHE A 77 15.58 14.10 4.23
C PHE A 77 14.15 13.69 4.48
N ARG A 78 13.25 14.67 4.52
CA ARG A 78 11.83 14.48 4.82
C ARG A 78 11.20 13.52 3.82
N TRP A 79 11.59 13.59 2.54
CA TRP A 79 11.11 12.65 1.54
C TRP A 79 11.43 11.20 1.91
N THR A 80 12.71 10.89 2.15
CA THR A 80 13.14 9.54 2.56
C THR A 80 12.50 9.10 3.88
N PHE A 81 12.50 9.97 4.90
CA PHE A 81 11.97 9.63 6.22
C PHE A 81 10.46 9.35 6.18
N SER A 82 9.69 10.13 5.40
CA SER A 82 8.26 9.89 5.21
C SER A 82 7.98 8.53 4.57
N CYS A 83 8.77 8.16 3.55
CA CYS A 83 8.65 6.86 2.91
C CYS A 83 8.95 5.71 3.89
N LEU A 84 9.96 5.87 4.76
CA LEU A 84 10.30 4.87 5.78
C LEU A 84 9.23 4.72 6.86
N LEU A 85 8.63 5.83 7.31
CA LEU A 85 7.52 5.78 8.27
C LEU A 85 6.30 5.08 7.66
N ASP A 86 5.97 5.40 6.41
CA ASP A 86 4.86 4.77 5.70
C ASP A 86 5.16 3.29 5.34
N ALA A 87 6.44 2.92 5.21
CA ALA A 87 6.91 1.55 4.95
C ALA A 87 6.46 0.53 6.00
N THR A 88 6.17 1.01 7.23
CA THR A 88 5.68 0.17 8.33
C THR A 88 4.43 -0.64 7.93
N ASN A 89 3.59 -0.08 7.05
CA ASN A 89 2.35 -0.69 6.55
C ASN A 89 2.55 -1.45 5.23
N PHE A 90 3.78 -1.61 4.72
CA PHE A 90 4.02 -2.17 3.38
C PHE A 90 3.52 -3.61 3.21
N ILE A 91 3.75 -4.49 4.19
CA ILE A 91 3.31 -5.90 4.13
C ILE A 91 1.79 -5.97 3.97
N GLU A 92 1.08 -5.20 4.79
CA GLU A 92 -0.36 -5.11 4.74
C GLU A 92 -0.83 -4.58 3.38
N LEU A 93 -0.30 -3.44 2.94
CA LEU A 93 -0.67 -2.83 1.66
C LEU A 93 -0.40 -3.79 0.50
N ARG A 94 0.68 -4.57 0.56
CA ARG A 94 1.01 -5.58 -0.44
C ARG A 94 -0.02 -6.71 -0.46
N GLU A 95 -0.44 -7.24 0.69
CA GLU A 95 -1.47 -8.28 0.74
C GLU A 95 -2.81 -7.77 0.20
N ARG A 96 -3.21 -6.54 0.53
CA ARG A 96 -4.43 -5.91 -0.04
C ARG A 96 -4.37 -5.77 -1.55
N MET A 97 -3.24 -5.27 -2.05
CA MET A 97 -3.03 -5.12 -3.49
C MET A 97 -2.92 -6.47 -4.20
N ARG A 98 -2.68 -7.57 -3.48
CA ARG A 98 -2.65 -8.92 -4.03
C ARG A 98 -4.05 -9.42 -4.35
N GLU A 99 -5.05 -8.96 -3.62
CA GLU A 99 -6.45 -9.21 -3.94
C GLU A 99 -6.75 -8.62 -5.33
N THR A 100 -6.27 -7.42 -5.63
CA THR A 100 -6.83 -6.65 -6.75
C THR A 100 -5.90 -6.36 -7.92
N THR A 101 -4.60 -6.60 -7.78
CA THR A 101 -3.60 -6.30 -8.82
C THR A 101 -2.69 -7.47 -9.12
N ALA A 102 -2.30 -7.61 -10.39
CA ALA A 102 -1.31 -8.60 -10.80
C ALA A 102 0.11 -8.32 -10.24
N THR A 103 0.40 -7.07 -9.87
CA THR A 103 1.71 -6.60 -9.37
C THR A 103 1.60 -5.95 -7.98
N PRO A 104 1.27 -6.73 -6.94
CA PRO A 104 0.90 -6.19 -5.62
C PRO A 104 2.02 -5.41 -4.94
N ALA A 105 3.27 -5.87 -5.04
CA ALA A 105 4.41 -5.18 -4.46
C ALA A 105 4.65 -3.80 -5.10
N MET A 106 4.48 -3.69 -6.43
CA MET A 106 4.63 -2.41 -7.14
C MET A 106 3.49 -1.45 -6.81
N ALA A 107 2.26 -1.95 -6.72
CA ALA A 107 1.12 -1.15 -6.30
C ALA A 107 1.29 -0.64 -4.86
N ALA A 108 1.71 -1.50 -3.92
CA ALA A 108 2.00 -1.10 -2.54
C ALA A 108 3.17 -0.10 -2.44
N LEU A 109 4.25 -0.30 -3.20
CA LEU A 109 5.35 0.67 -3.29
C LEU A 109 4.84 2.03 -3.80
N ALA A 110 3.98 2.03 -4.81
CA ALA A 110 3.40 3.25 -5.35
C ALA A 110 2.50 3.97 -4.34
N VAL A 111 1.71 3.24 -3.55
CA VAL A 111 0.91 3.80 -2.44
C VAL A 111 1.78 4.55 -1.46
N ILE A 112 2.93 3.98 -1.09
CA ILE A 112 3.85 4.54 -0.08
C ILE A 112 4.71 5.67 -0.64
N LEU A 113 5.23 5.52 -1.86
CA LEU A 113 6.15 6.49 -2.46
C LEU A 113 5.42 7.74 -2.97
N ALA A 114 4.22 7.60 -3.54
CA ALA A 114 3.59 8.71 -4.26
C ALA A 114 3.28 9.94 -3.37
N PRO A 115 2.68 9.81 -2.17
CA PRO A 115 2.33 10.99 -1.37
C PRO A 115 3.55 11.80 -0.91
N PRO A 116 4.60 11.19 -0.32
CA PRO A 116 5.83 11.90 0.01
C PRO A 116 6.55 12.49 -1.20
N THR A 117 6.49 11.81 -2.36
CA THR A 117 7.11 12.30 -3.60
C THR A 117 6.41 13.57 -4.09
N LEU A 118 5.08 13.65 -4.00
CA LEU A 118 4.35 14.88 -4.31
C LEU A 118 4.80 16.03 -3.41
N VAL A 119 4.85 15.79 -2.09
CA VAL A 119 5.30 16.81 -1.12
C VAL A 119 6.73 17.25 -1.42
N PHE A 120 7.64 16.31 -1.71
CA PHE A 120 9.01 16.63 -2.10
C PHE A 120 9.06 17.59 -3.29
N PHE A 121 8.33 17.31 -4.38
CA PHE A 121 8.33 18.18 -5.56
C PHE A 121 7.73 19.56 -5.27
N LEU A 122 6.64 19.62 -4.50
CA LEU A 122 6.02 20.88 -4.11
C LEU A 122 6.94 21.70 -3.19
N SER A 123 7.56 21.09 -2.18
CA SER A 123 8.52 21.74 -1.29
C SER A 123 9.76 22.22 -2.05
N LEU A 124 10.27 21.42 -2.99
CA LEU A 124 11.40 21.79 -3.84
C LEU A 124 11.04 22.99 -4.72
N LEU A 125 9.85 22.98 -5.35
CA LEU A 125 9.36 24.11 -6.13
C LEU A 125 9.22 25.37 -5.27
N THR A 126 8.63 25.25 -4.08
CA THR A 126 8.52 26.38 -3.12
C THR A 126 9.90 26.89 -2.71
N ALA A 127 10.89 26.02 -2.51
CA ALA A 127 12.25 26.44 -2.19
C ALA A 127 12.91 27.19 -3.35
N ILE A 128 12.74 26.72 -4.60
CA ILE A 128 13.22 27.43 -5.79
C ILE A 128 12.59 28.83 -5.86
N LEU A 129 11.26 28.93 -5.73
CA LEU A 129 10.55 30.22 -5.76
C LEU A 129 10.98 31.14 -4.62
N PHE A 130 11.10 30.62 -3.40
CA PHE A 130 11.58 31.37 -2.24
C PHE A 130 12.96 32.01 -2.51
N SER A 131 13.85 31.24 -3.13
CA SER A 131 15.20 31.71 -3.42
C SER A 131 15.26 32.75 -4.54
N LEU A 132 14.40 32.61 -5.54
CA LEU A 132 14.23 33.61 -6.61
C LEU A 132 13.69 34.94 -6.06
N ILE A 133 12.70 34.90 -5.16
CA ILE A 133 12.11 36.10 -4.56
C ILE A 133 13.14 36.86 -3.71
N TRP A 134 14.01 36.14 -3.02
CA TRP A 134 15.02 36.75 -2.14
C TRP A 134 16.31 37.17 -2.86
N ASN A 135 16.38 36.96 -4.19
CA ASN A 135 17.51 37.31 -5.05
C ASN A 135 18.88 36.89 -4.48
N ALA A 136 18.99 35.62 -4.08
CA ALA A 136 20.18 35.06 -3.46
C ALA A 136 21.40 35.18 -4.40
N PRO A 137 22.39 36.06 -4.13
CA PRO A 137 23.43 36.39 -5.10
C PRO A 137 24.41 35.25 -5.38
N GLU A 138 24.53 34.29 -4.45
CA GLU A 138 25.43 33.13 -4.58
C GLU A 138 24.75 31.90 -5.18
N GLN A 139 23.43 31.93 -5.40
CA GLN A 139 22.72 30.78 -5.91
C GLN A 139 22.93 30.62 -7.41
N SER A 140 23.41 29.44 -7.81
CA SER A 140 23.54 29.08 -9.22
C SER A 140 22.57 27.96 -9.58
N PHE A 141 21.59 28.30 -10.43
CA PHE A 141 20.68 27.33 -11.03
C PHE A 141 21.28 26.60 -12.24
N ALA A 142 22.55 26.85 -12.57
CA ALA A 142 23.23 26.25 -13.72
C ALA A 142 23.25 24.71 -13.66
N ALA A 143 23.18 24.14 -12.46
CA ALA A 143 23.20 22.71 -12.20
C ALA A 143 21.83 22.09 -11.90
N LEU A 144 20.72 22.84 -12.00
CA LEU A 144 19.38 22.28 -11.73
C LEU A 144 19.05 21.07 -12.60
N GLY A 145 19.62 20.98 -13.82
CA GLY A 145 19.44 19.83 -14.71
C GLY A 145 19.85 18.49 -14.08
N TRP A 146 20.79 18.52 -13.12
CA TRP A 146 21.21 17.31 -12.39
C TRP A 146 20.13 16.73 -11.48
N LEU A 147 19.10 17.51 -11.11
CA LEU A 147 17.96 17.00 -10.35
C LEU A 147 17.23 15.88 -11.12
N PHE A 148 17.25 15.90 -12.46
CA PHE A 148 16.70 14.82 -13.28
C PHE A 148 17.39 13.47 -13.04
N LEU A 149 18.65 13.48 -12.58
CA LEU A 149 19.37 12.26 -12.21
C LEU A 149 19.25 11.95 -10.70
N ILE A 150 19.39 12.96 -9.84
CA ILE A 150 19.39 12.78 -8.39
C ILE A 150 18.04 12.23 -7.90
N VAL A 151 16.94 12.81 -8.38
CA VAL A 151 15.59 12.48 -7.91
C VAL A 151 15.23 11.02 -8.19
N PRO A 152 15.39 10.47 -9.42
CA PRO A 152 15.17 9.04 -9.66
C PRO A 152 16.06 8.13 -8.82
N ILE A 153 17.32 8.49 -8.58
CA ILE A 153 18.23 7.67 -7.76
C ILE A 153 17.78 7.65 -6.31
N GLN A 154 17.34 8.78 -5.76
CA GLN A 154 16.75 8.80 -4.42
C GLN A 154 15.45 8.01 -4.36
N ALA A 155 14.60 8.05 -5.39
CA ALA A 155 13.39 7.24 -5.45
C ALA A 155 13.71 5.72 -5.44
N ILE A 156 14.71 5.30 -6.22
CA ILE A 156 15.23 3.91 -6.22
C ILE A 156 15.74 3.55 -4.83
N TRP A 157 16.48 4.45 -4.17
CA TRP A 157 16.98 4.24 -2.82
C TRP A 157 15.84 4.06 -1.80
N ASN A 158 14.84 4.94 -1.83
CA ASN A 158 13.66 4.85 -0.97
C ASN A 158 12.92 3.52 -1.19
N ALA A 159 12.70 3.12 -2.45
CA ALA A 159 12.10 1.83 -2.78
C ALA A 159 12.93 0.65 -2.23
N THR A 160 14.26 0.72 -2.36
CA THR A 160 15.18 -0.30 -1.86
C THR A 160 15.07 -0.44 -0.34
N LEU A 161 15.04 0.68 0.39
CA LEU A 161 14.91 0.67 1.85
C LEU A 161 13.56 0.10 2.30
N ILE A 162 12.46 0.42 1.62
CA ILE A 162 11.13 -0.14 1.91
C ILE A 162 11.15 -1.67 1.73
N LEU A 163 11.69 -2.17 0.61
CA LEU A 163 11.80 -3.60 0.40
C LEU A 163 12.75 -4.26 1.40
N LEU A 164 13.78 -3.54 1.88
CA LEU A 164 14.73 -4.06 2.86
C LEU A 164 14.06 -4.28 4.19
N LEU A 165 13.25 -3.32 4.63
CA LEU A 165 12.38 -3.47 5.80
C LEU A 165 11.49 -4.71 5.70
N ASP A 166 10.79 -4.85 4.58
CA ASP A 166 9.93 -6.00 4.31
C ASP A 166 10.68 -7.33 4.44
N ARG A 167 11.86 -7.45 3.82
CA ARG A 167 12.65 -8.68 3.84
C ARG A 167 13.26 -8.97 5.22
N LEU A 168 13.66 -7.95 5.97
CA LEU A 168 14.18 -8.13 7.34
C LEU A 168 13.07 -8.59 8.29
N LYS A 169 11.85 -8.03 8.16
CA LYS A 169 10.66 -8.47 8.89
C LYS A 169 10.25 -9.90 8.52
N ALA A 170 10.17 -10.21 7.23
CA ALA A 170 9.80 -11.53 6.76
C ALA A 170 10.77 -12.63 7.23
N ARG A 171 12.04 -12.29 7.48
CA ARG A 171 13.05 -13.19 8.05
C ARG A 171 13.06 -13.24 9.57
N GLY A 172 12.20 -12.48 10.25
CA GLY A 172 12.16 -12.39 11.70
C GLY A 172 13.38 -11.69 12.32
N ILE A 173 14.21 -11.00 11.51
CA ILE A 173 15.39 -10.27 12.01
C ILE A 173 14.96 -9.02 12.78
N LEU A 174 13.90 -8.36 12.30
CA LEU A 174 13.31 -7.20 12.96
C LEU A 174 11.89 -7.53 13.43
N SER A 175 11.63 -7.30 14.72
CA SER A 175 10.27 -7.39 15.29
C SER A 175 9.48 -6.09 15.10
N THR A 176 10.16 -4.96 14.93
CA THR A 176 9.58 -3.62 14.73
C THR A 176 10.37 -2.82 13.70
N ASP A 177 9.77 -1.76 13.16
CA ASP A 177 10.44 -0.85 12.20
C ASP A 177 11.39 0.14 12.87
N THR A 178 11.23 0.34 14.18
CA THR A 178 11.92 1.37 14.95
C THR A 178 13.44 1.33 14.81
N PRO A 179 14.13 0.17 14.88
CA PRO A 179 15.58 0.15 14.77
C PRO A 179 16.09 0.69 13.44
N LEU A 180 15.45 0.34 12.32
CA LEU A 180 15.90 0.85 11.02
C LEU A 180 15.55 2.32 10.83
N ILE A 181 14.38 2.78 11.29
CA ILE A 181 14.01 4.19 11.26
C ILE A 181 15.03 5.03 12.06
N VAL A 182 15.45 4.54 13.23
CA VAL A 182 16.49 5.18 14.05
C VAL A 182 17.83 5.18 13.33
N VAL A 183 18.27 4.06 12.75
CA VAL A 183 19.52 4.00 11.98
C VAL A 183 19.48 4.97 10.80
N ALA A 184 18.38 5.02 10.05
CA ALA A 184 18.22 5.94 8.93
C ALA A 184 18.25 7.41 9.41
N ALA A 185 17.60 7.73 10.54
CA ALA A 185 17.65 9.06 11.13
C ALA A 185 19.07 9.43 11.59
N VAL A 186 19.79 8.51 12.23
CA VAL A 186 21.18 8.72 12.66
C VAL A 186 22.10 8.94 11.47
N LEU A 187 22.01 8.12 10.42
CA LEU A 187 22.79 8.32 9.19
C LEU A 187 22.49 9.69 8.56
N TRP A 188 21.25 10.14 8.62
CA TRP A 188 20.88 11.46 8.13
C TRP A 188 21.33 12.61 9.04
N ILE A 189 21.32 12.46 10.36
CA ILE A 189 21.86 13.47 11.27
C ILE A 189 23.40 13.56 11.13
N MET A 190 24.05 12.42 10.93
CA MET A 190 25.48 12.30 10.66
C MET A 190 25.88 12.77 9.27
N SER A 191 24.92 13.17 8.43
CA SER A 191 25.19 13.71 7.10
C SER A 191 25.43 15.23 7.17
N PRO A 192 26.03 15.86 6.14
CA PRO A 192 26.29 17.31 6.06
C PRO A 192 24.98 18.13 5.84
N THR A 193 23.90 17.78 6.53
CA THR A 193 22.73 18.66 6.63
C THR A 193 23.01 19.76 7.65
N MET A 194 23.59 19.37 8.80
CA MET A 194 23.77 20.24 9.96
C MET A 194 25.11 20.99 9.97
N TYR A 195 26.08 20.54 9.18
CA TYR A 195 27.44 21.04 9.17
C TYR A 195 28.01 20.99 7.75
N ARG A 196 29.06 21.78 7.47
CA ARG A 196 29.79 21.73 6.19
C ARG A 196 30.92 20.70 6.27
N PHE A 197 31.29 20.07 5.16
CA PHE A 197 32.38 19.08 5.15
C PHE A 197 33.71 19.64 5.66
N GLU A 198 33.98 20.92 5.41
CA GLU A 198 35.17 21.63 5.88
C GLU A 198 35.22 21.80 7.41
N GLU A 199 34.07 21.67 8.08
CA GLU A 199 33.93 21.79 9.53
C GLU A 199 34.21 20.46 10.25
N VAL A 200 34.36 19.35 9.51
CA VAL A 200 34.66 18.02 10.07
C VAL A 200 36.17 17.79 10.10
N PRO A 201 36.76 17.36 11.24
CA PRO A 201 38.17 17.01 11.30
C PRO A 201 38.52 15.93 10.26
N THR A 202 39.68 16.06 9.62
CA THR A 202 40.11 15.21 8.48
C THR A 202 40.08 13.71 8.81
N ALA A 203 40.39 13.33 10.05
CA ALA A 203 40.36 11.93 10.50
C ALA A 203 38.97 11.29 10.41
N TYR A 204 37.89 12.07 10.54
CA TYR A 204 36.51 11.57 10.48
C TYR A 204 35.84 11.84 9.14
N ASN A 205 36.42 12.72 8.33
CA ASN A 205 35.85 13.14 7.06
C ASN A 205 35.59 11.92 6.15
N GLU A 206 36.55 11.00 5.99
CA GLU A 206 36.34 9.81 5.16
C GLU A 206 35.20 8.91 5.66
N LEU A 207 35.03 8.75 6.97
CA LEU A 207 33.98 7.92 7.54
C LEU A 207 32.58 8.50 7.26
N PHE A 208 32.40 9.79 7.56
CA PHE A 208 31.12 10.49 7.41
C PHE A 208 30.75 10.75 5.95
N THR A 209 31.75 10.91 5.09
CA THR A 209 31.53 11.22 3.67
C THR A 209 31.48 9.98 2.81
N THR A 210 32.32 8.98 3.01
CA THR A 210 32.45 7.85 2.06
C THR A 210 31.42 6.77 2.31
N PHE A 211 31.18 6.39 3.58
CA PHE A 211 30.35 5.23 3.92
C PHE A 211 28.86 5.55 4.11
N ASN A 212 28.49 6.83 4.14
CA ASN A 212 27.11 7.25 4.37
C ASN A 212 26.40 7.63 3.05
N PRO A 213 25.47 6.81 2.53
CA PRO A 213 24.75 7.10 1.29
C PRO A 213 23.94 8.41 1.37
N ALA A 214 23.44 8.76 2.57
CA ALA A 214 22.69 9.99 2.79
C ALA A 214 23.58 11.22 2.56
N SER A 215 24.85 11.16 2.98
CA SER A 215 25.82 12.26 2.75
C SER A 215 26.04 12.55 1.27
N HIS A 216 26.16 11.50 0.43
CA HIS A 216 26.33 11.68 -1.01
C HIS A 216 25.08 12.22 -1.70
N MET A 217 23.91 11.73 -1.29
CA MET A 217 22.64 12.20 -1.84
C MET A 217 22.43 13.69 -1.55
N LEU A 218 22.71 14.09 -0.31
CA LEU A 218 22.64 15.48 0.12
C LEU A 218 23.62 16.40 -0.58
N ALA A 219 24.88 16.00 -0.63
CA ALA A 219 25.90 16.76 -1.33
C ALA A 219 25.47 16.96 -2.79
N ALA A 220 24.83 15.96 -3.41
CA ALA A 220 24.28 16.09 -4.75
C ALA A 220 23.20 17.17 -4.85
N TYR A 221 22.24 17.17 -3.93
CA TYR A 221 21.21 18.21 -3.88
C TYR A 221 21.79 19.59 -3.63
N GLN A 222 22.66 19.74 -2.64
CA GLN A 222 23.31 21.01 -2.30
C GLN A 222 24.16 21.52 -3.47
N ASN A 223 24.97 20.67 -4.10
CA ASN A 223 25.77 21.05 -5.26
C ASN A 223 24.92 21.50 -6.45
N SER A 224 23.81 20.79 -6.71
CA SER A 224 22.96 21.07 -7.87
C SER A 224 22.03 22.28 -7.66
N TYR A 225 21.52 22.43 -6.44
CA TYR A 225 20.52 23.45 -6.10
C TYR A 225 21.14 24.78 -5.66
N TRP A 226 22.29 24.72 -4.96
CA TRP A 226 22.93 25.88 -4.35
C TRP A 226 24.18 26.30 -5.10
N PHE A 227 25.18 25.41 -5.15
CA PHE A 227 26.52 25.77 -5.64
C PHE A 227 26.65 25.79 -7.17
N GLY A 228 25.67 25.29 -7.92
CA GLY A 228 25.78 25.18 -9.38
C GLY A 228 26.87 24.20 -9.83
N LEU A 229 27.29 23.29 -8.96
CA LEU A 229 28.40 22.37 -9.21
C LEU A 229 27.90 21.05 -9.79
N PRO A 230 28.70 20.40 -10.66
CA PRO A 230 28.38 19.07 -11.14
C PRO A 230 28.37 18.07 -9.98
N ILE A 231 27.47 17.10 -10.06
CA ILE A 231 27.37 16.02 -9.08
C ILE A 231 28.55 15.05 -9.18
N SER A 232 28.86 14.36 -8.08
CA SER A 232 29.87 13.30 -8.09
C SER A 232 29.39 12.06 -8.85
N LEU A 233 29.86 11.92 -10.09
CA LEU A 233 29.55 10.77 -10.95
C LEU A 233 30.18 9.45 -10.49
N LYS A 234 31.07 9.47 -9.48
CA LYS A 234 31.66 8.25 -8.93
C LYS A 234 30.71 7.53 -7.98
N VAL A 235 29.98 8.27 -7.16
CA VAL A 235 29.26 7.69 -6.02
C VAL A 235 27.77 7.53 -6.28
N ILE A 236 27.15 8.53 -6.91
CA ILE A 236 25.70 8.54 -7.13
C ILE A 236 25.25 7.42 -8.08
N PRO A 237 25.90 7.17 -9.23
CA PRO A 237 25.57 6.02 -10.07
C PRO A 237 25.83 4.68 -9.37
N ALA A 238 26.90 4.57 -8.58
CA ALA A 238 27.20 3.35 -7.84
C ALA A 238 26.10 3.03 -6.80
N ALA A 239 25.61 4.05 -6.08
CA ALA A 239 24.48 3.91 -5.17
C ALA A 239 23.18 3.52 -5.90
N GLY A 240 22.93 4.10 -7.08
CA GLY A 240 21.81 3.73 -7.94
C GLY A 240 21.88 2.28 -8.43
N VAL A 241 23.05 1.84 -8.90
CA VAL A 241 23.30 0.46 -9.32
C VAL A 241 23.14 -0.51 -8.16
N LEU A 242 23.69 -0.19 -6.98
CA LEU A 242 23.51 -0.99 -5.78
C LEU A 242 22.02 -1.12 -5.41
N GLY A 243 21.27 -0.01 -5.46
CA GLY A 243 19.82 -0.02 -5.27
C GLY A 243 19.12 -0.94 -6.26
N LEU A 244 19.42 -0.83 -7.56
CA LEU A 244 18.85 -1.69 -8.59
C LEU A 244 19.21 -3.17 -8.40
N VAL A 245 20.45 -3.49 -8.02
CA VAL A 245 20.88 -4.85 -7.72
C VAL A 245 20.12 -5.41 -6.52
N LEU A 246 19.99 -4.63 -5.45
CA LEU A 246 19.20 -5.02 -4.28
C LEU A 246 17.73 -5.24 -4.67
N LEU A 247 17.11 -4.32 -5.41
CA LEU A 247 15.74 -4.48 -5.93
C LEU A 247 15.61 -5.75 -6.77
N TYR A 248 16.59 -6.06 -7.61
CA TYR A 248 16.59 -7.28 -8.43
C TYR A 248 16.70 -8.56 -7.58
N LEU A 249 17.60 -8.57 -6.58
CA LEU A 249 17.77 -9.70 -5.65
C LEU A 249 16.55 -9.88 -4.73
N MET A 250 15.88 -8.79 -4.41
CA MET A 250 14.71 -8.73 -3.54
C MET A 250 13.40 -8.80 -4.29
N ARG A 251 13.45 -8.85 -5.62
CA ARG A 251 12.29 -9.21 -6.43
C ARG A 251 11.79 -10.56 -5.92
N ASP A 252 10.52 -10.61 -5.54
CA ASP A 252 9.90 -11.87 -5.19
C ASP A 252 10.01 -12.81 -6.39
N ARG A 253 10.93 -13.77 -6.28
CA ARG A 253 10.88 -15.00 -7.05
C ARG A 253 9.64 -15.71 -6.54
N ARG A 254 8.48 -15.38 -7.12
CA ARG A 254 7.25 -16.10 -6.82
C ARG A 254 7.58 -17.60 -6.89
N PRO A 255 7.22 -18.41 -5.88
CA PRO A 255 7.04 -19.82 -6.17
C PRO A 255 6.06 -19.87 -7.33
N SER A 256 6.45 -20.52 -8.42
CA SER A 256 5.69 -20.71 -9.65
C SER A 256 4.42 -21.58 -9.46
N TRP A 257 3.81 -21.51 -8.29
CA TRP A 257 2.67 -22.31 -7.85
C TRP A 257 1.33 -21.81 -8.41
N GLN A 258 1.35 -20.96 -9.44
CA GLN A 258 0.16 -20.29 -9.97
C GLN A 258 0.00 -20.40 -11.50
N SER A 259 0.56 -21.44 -12.13
CA SER A 259 0.36 -21.61 -13.59
C SER A 259 0.35 -23.07 -14.08
N ARG A 260 -0.24 -23.98 -13.29
CA ARG A 260 -0.66 -25.30 -13.79
C ARG A 260 -2.06 -25.67 -13.29
N GLY A 261 -3.00 -24.74 -13.37
CA GLY A 261 -4.42 -25.08 -13.49
C GLY A 261 -4.76 -25.18 -14.97
N THR A 262 -5.09 -26.39 -15.42
CA THR A 262 -5.72 -26.64 -16.73
C THR A 262 -6.86 -25.65 -16.91
N ARG A 263 -6.86 -24.94 -18.05
CA ARG A 263 -7.95 -24.09 -18.54
C ARG A 263 -9.23 -24.91 -18.55
N ALA A 264 -9.95 -24.94 -17.43
CA ALA A 264 -11.24 -25.58 -17.33
C ALA A 264 -12.18 -24.71 -18.17
N GLU A 265 -12.49 -25.17 -19.37
CA GLU A 265 -13.58 -24.66 -20.18
C GLU A 265 -14.83 -24.71 -19.29
N GLY A 266 -15.26 -23.54 -18.80
CA GLY A 266 -16.37 -23.40 -17.88
C GLY A 266 -17.66 -23.84 -18.56
N GLY A 267 -18.13 -25.04 -18.23
CA GLY A 267 -19.47 -25.48 -18.57
C GLY A 267 -20.52 -24.59 -17.89
N ALA A 268 -21.74 -24.57 -18.44
CA ALA A 268 -22.88 -23.76 -18.01
C ALA A 268 -23.33 -23.92 -16.52
N THR A 269 -22.62 -24.74 -15.74
CA THR A 269 -22.83 -24.97 -14.30
C THR A 269 -22.30 -23.86 -13.39
N ASP A 270 -21.57 -22.86 -13.92
CA ASP A 270 -20.91 -21.78 -13.17
C ASP A 270 -21.82 -20.57 -12.81
N ARG A 271 -23.14 -20.68 -13.01
CA ARG A 271 -24.12 -19.57 -12.87
C ARG A 271 -24.82 -19.47 -11.51
N VAL A 272 -24.34 -20.20 -10.50
CA VAL A 272 -24.90 -20.16 -9.13
C VAL A 272 -23.77 -20.01 -8.12
N PRO A 273 -24.01 -19.35 -6.96
CA PRO A 273 -22.98 -19.22 -5.93
C PRO A 273 -22.52 -20.60 -5.43
N ARG A 274 -21.21 -20.73 -5.20
CA ARG A 274 -20.58 -21.91 -4.62
C ARG A 274 -20.21 -21.61 -3.17
N LEU A 275 -20.80 -22.32 -2.22
CA LEU A 275 -20.44 -22.27 -0.80
C LEU A 275 -19.44 -23.37 -0.48
N VAL A 276 -18.26 -23.02 0.00
CA VAL A 276 -17.24 -23.96 0.47
C VAL A 276 -17.18 -23.86 1.99
N VAL A 277 -17.54 -24.93 2.67
CA VAL A 277 -17.45 -25.04 4.13
C VAL A 277 -16.20 -25.86 4.46
N THR A 278 -15.32 -25.31 5.28
CA THR A 278 -14.04 -25.97 5.63
C THR A 278 -13.54 -25.47 6.96
N THR A 279 -12.64 -26.19 7.63
CA THR A 279 -11.90 -25.61 8.76
C THR A 279 -10.60 -24.96 8.27
N ARG A 280 -10.12 -23.95 8.99
CA ARG A 280 -8.82 -23.33 8.67
C ARG A 280 -7.64 -24.29 8.82
N LYS A 281 -7.77 -25.28 9.73
CA LYS A 281 -6.76 -26.31 9.99
C LYS A 281 -6.66 -27.32 8.85
N ASP A 282 -7.74 -27.50 8.09
CA ASP A 282 -7.80 -28.45 6.97
C ASP A 282 -7.17 -27.92 5.68
N MET A 283 -6.76 -26.64 5.64
CA MET A 283 -6.18 -26.03 4.45
C MET A 283 -4.65 -25.98 4.52
N PRO A 284 -3.93 -26.36 3.45
CA PRO A 284 -2.48 -26.21 3.39
C PRO A 284 -2.08 -24.75 3.60
N GLY A 285 -1.40 -24.46 4.71
CA GLY A 285 -1.01 -23.08 5.06
C GLY A 285 -2.14 -22.19 5.59
N GLY A 286 -3.31 -22.76 5.90
CA GLY A 286 -4.43 -22.05 6.54
C GLY A 286 -5.17 -21.04 5.66
N ARG A 287 -5.07 -21.17 4.33
CA ARG A 287 -5.74 -20.31 3.34
C ARG A 287 -6.39 -21.12 2.23
N TYR A 288 -7.52 -20.64 1.70
CA TYR A 288 -8.14 -21.24 0.53
C TYR A 288 -7.29 -21.00 -0.73
N VAL A 289 -7.13 -22.06 -1.53
CA VAL A 289 -6.48 -21.98 -2.83
C VAL A 289 -7.57 -21.73 -3.86
N ALA A 290 -7.66 -20.48 -4.30
CA ALA A 290 -8.65 -20.06 -5.27
C ALA A 290 -8.42 -20.62 -6.67
N ASP A 291 -9.51 -20.82 -7.41
CA ASP A 291 -9.48 -21.20 -8.82
C ASP A 291 -8.73 -20.14 -9.66
N ASP A 292 -8.15 -20.56 -10.79
CA ASP A 292 -7.37 -19.67 -11.65
C ASP A 292 -8.19 -18.44 -12.09
N GLY A 293 -7.61 -17.26 -11.85
CA GLY A 293 -8.18 -15.96 -12.17
C GLY A 293 -9.21 -15.44 -11.16
N ALA A 294 -9.48 -16.16 -10.08
CA ALA A 294 -10.35 -15.66 -9.01
C ALA A 294 -9.59 -14.72 -8.07
N VAL A 295 -10.25 -13.64 -7.70
CA VAL A 295 -9.75 -12.67 -6.71
C VAL A 295 -10.26 -13.05 -5.33
N VAL A 296 -9.35 -13.26 -4.39
CA VAL A 296 -9.67 -13.59 -3.00
C VAL A 296 -9.77 -12.31 -2.19
N PHE A 297 -10.88 -12.14 -1.49
CA PHE A 297 -11.08 -11.09 -0.50
C PHE A 297 -11.06 -11.74 0.89
N GLU A 298 -10.14 -11.31 1.75
CA GLU A 298 -10.05 -11.71 3.15
C GLU A 298 -10.61 -10.58 4.07
N PRO A 299 -11.17 -10.90 5.25
CA PRO A 299 -11.55 -9.90 6.24
C PRO A 299 -10.38 -8.97 6.54
N TRP A 300 -10.60 -7.65 6.51
CA TRP A 300 -9.57 -6.64 6.78
C TRP A 300 -9.19 -6.50 8.26
N ARG A 301 -9.33 -7.58 9.04
CA ARG A 301 -9.13 -7.63 10.50
C ARG A 301 -7.66 -7.43 10.87
N GLY A 302 -7.41 -6.56 11.84
CA GLY A 302 -6.07 -6.36 12.44
C GLY A 302 -4.99 -5.81 11.51
N GLN A 303 -5.34 -5.55 10.24
CA GLN A 303 -4.42 -5.05 9.24
C GLN A 303 -4.47 -3.51 9.23
N THR A 304 -5.63 -2.83 9.20
CA THR A 304 -5.73 -1.39 8.87
C THR A 304 -5.72 -0.42 10.04
N LYS A 305 -4.65 -0.36 10.83
CA LYS A 305 -4.72 0.47 12.05
C LYS A 305 -4.83 1.99 11.79
N ASN A 306 -4.45 2.47 10.60
CA ASN A 306 -4.36 3.91 10.33
C ASN A 306 -5.03 4.34 9.01
N LEU A 307 -5.92 3.53 8.45
CA LEU A 307 -6.63 3.88 7.21
C LEU A 307 -8.12 4.05 7.51
N ARG A 308 -8.75 5.02 6.83
CA ARG A 308 -10.21 5.18 6.86
C ARG A 308 -10.88 4.23 5.87
N GLY A 309 -12.14 3.88 6.12
CA GLY A 309 -12.91 3.04 5.20
C GLY A 309 -12.98 3.61 3.79
N GLU A 310 -13.15 4.93 3.66
CA GLU A 310 -13.15 5.63 2.36
C GLU A 310 -11.84 5.46 1.61
N ASP A 311 -10.72 5.55 2.32
CA ASP A 311 -9.39 5.49 1.72
C ASP A 311 -9.07 4.09 1.22
N VAL A 312 -9.41 3.06 2.00
CA VAL A 312 -9.27 1.67 1.58
C VAL A 312 -10.16 1.38 0.38
N ALA A 313 -11.45 1.73 0.45
CA ALA A 313 -12.38 1.49 -0.65
C ALA A 313 -11.94 2.18 -1.93
N ARG A 314 -11.39 3.40 -1.84
CA ARG A 314 -10.87 4.13 -3.01
C ARG A 314 -9.62 3.48 -3.58
N LEU A 315 -8.67 3.04 -2.74
CA LEU A 315 -7.45 2.35 -3.17
C LEU A 315 -7.79 1.05 -3.90
N VAL A 316 -8.70 0.27 -3.32
CA VAL A 316 -9.17 -0.99 -3.84
C VAL A 316 -9.99 -0.78 -5.13
N ALA A 317 -10.91 0.19 -5.19
CA ALA A 317 -11.61 0.53 -6.42
C ALA A 317 -10.66 0.97 -7.55
N ALA A 318 -9.64 1.77 -7.24
CA ALA A 318 -8.68 2.27 -8.23
C ALA A 318 -7.88 1.14 -8.92
N SER A 319 -7.74 -0.01 -8.26
CA SER A 319 -7.00 -1.15 -8.80
C SER A 319 -7.73 -1.93 -9.91
N TRP A 320 -9.06 -1.87 -9.97
CA TRP A 320 -9.85 -2.54 -11.02
C TRP A 320 -10.67 -1.60 -11.89
N SER A 321 -10.83 -0.33 -11.53
CA SER A 321 -11.46 0.68 -12.38
C SER A 321 -10.51 1.16 -13.48
N ASP A 322 -11.04 1.47 -14.65
CA ASP A 322 -10.27 2.01 -15.77
C ASP A 322 -10.07 3.52 -15.63
N THR A 323 -11.04 4.21 -15.03
CA THR A 323 -11.04 5.67 -14.86
C THR A 323 -11.19 6.12 -13.40
N MET A 324 -10.78 7.36 -13.11
CA MET A 324 -10.99 7.96 -11.78
C MET A 324 -12.46 8.25 -11.49
N GLU A 325 -13.27 8.45 -12.53
CA GLU A 325 -14.72 8.60 -12.41
C GLU A 325 -15.38 7.28 -12.00
N GLU A 326 -15.01 6.18 -12.64
CA GLU A 326 -15.41 4.82 -12.22
C GLU A 326 -14.94 4.52 -10.80
N THR A 327 -13.70 4.87 -10.45
CA THR A 327 -13.18 4.71 -9.08
C THR A 327 -14.07 5.44 -8.08
N ARG A 328 -14.49 6.68 -8.39
CA ARG A 328 -15.37 7.47 -7.53
C ARG A 328 -16.76 6.86 -7.44
N LYS A 329 -17.32 6.40 -8.56
CA LYS A 329 -18.64 5.74 -8.63
C LYS A 329 -18.63 4.44 -7.81
N ALA A 330 -17.60 3.62 -7.98
CA ALA A 330 -17.38 2.39 -7.22
C ALA A 330 -17.22 2.68 -5.73
N THR A 331 -16.41 3.67 -5.35
CA THR A 331 -16.26 4.07 -3.93
C THR A 331 -17.60 4.49 -3.31
N GLY A 332 -18.43 5.22 -4.06
CA GLY A 332 -19.77 5.61 -3.63
C GLY A 332 -20.73 4.43 -3.51
N ALA A 333 -20.68 3.48 -4.45
CA ALA A 333 -21.47 2.25 -4.39
C ALA A 333 -21.06 1.37 -3.21
N ILE A 334 -19.75 1.20 -2.95
CA ILE A 334 -19.26 0.46 -1.77
C ILE A 334 -19.76 1.12 -0.48
N ARG A 335 -19.77 2.46 -0.39
CA ARG A 335 -20.33 3.19 0.76
C ARG A 335 -21.79 2.85 0.97
N GLN A 336 -22.60 2.92 -0.08
CA GLN A 336 -24.03 2.61 -0.03
C GLN A 336 -24.28 1.13 0.35
N THR A 337 -23.55 0.20 -0.27
CA THR A 337 -23.71 -1.24 -0.03
C THR A 337 -23.23 -1.67 1.36
N SER A 338 -22.22 -1.00 1.92
CA SER A 338 -21.70 -1.33 3.25
C SER A 338 -22.71 -1.05 4.37
N GLY A 339 -23.68 -0.15 4.16
CA GLY A 339 -24.65 0.26 5.18
C GLY A 339 -24.05 1.00 6.39
N LEU A 340 -22.72 1.20 6.41
CA LEU A 340 -21.98 1.77 7.53
C LEU A 340 -21.37 3.12 7.17
N GLU A 341 -22.19 4.18 7.15
CA GLU A 341 -21.72 5.52 6.77
C GLU A 341 -20.57 6.03 7.66
N ARG A 342 -20.61 5.75 8.96
CA ARG A 342 -19.54 6.18 9.89
C ARG A 342 -18.23 5.44 9.67
N LEU A 343 -18.28 4.14 9.34
CA LEU A 343 -17.09 3.32 9.04
C LEU A 343 -16.25 3.92 7.90
N TYR A 344 -16.90 4.60 6.97
CA TYR A 344 -16.24 5.25 5.86
C TYR A 344 -15.41 6.47 6.27
N GLU A 345 -15.86 7.21 7.27
CA GLU A 345 -15.31 8.52 7.63
C GLU A 345 -14.25 8.43 8.74
N ASP A 346 -14.29 7.36 9.51
CA ASP A 346 -13.45 7.12 10.69
C ASP A 346 -12.30 6.12 10.41
N ASP A 347 -11.34 6.08 11.32
CA ASP A 347 -10.21 5.15 11.26
C ASP A 347 -10.67 3.70 11.51
N LEU A 348 -10.32 2.77 10.62
CA LEU A 348 -10.80 1.39 10.68
C LEU A 348 -10.38 0.64 11.96
N ALA A 349 -9.35 1.12 12.67
CA ALA A 349 -8.89 0.52 13.92
C ALA A 349 -9.92 0.51 15.05
N ILE A 350 -10.88 1.45 15.04
CA ILE A 350 -11.87 1.56 16.12
C ILE A 350 -13.07 0.65 15.91
N TYR A 351 -13.17 0.02 14.72
CA TYR A 351 -14.32 -0.78 14.34
C TYR A 351 -14.12 -2.25 14.65
N PRO A 352 -15.19 -2.94 15.07
CA PRO A 352 -15.16 -4.38 15.29
C PRO A 352 -14.99 -5.14 13.97
N ASP A 353 -14.45 -6.36 14.06
CA ASP A 353 -14.16 -7.24 12.92
C ASP A 353 -15.36 -7.46 11.97
N TRP A 354 -16.58 -7.48 12.51
CA TRP A 354 -17.79 -7.66 11.72
C TRP A 354 -18.02 -6.49 10.76
N ALA A 355 -17.76 -5.25 11.19
CA ALA A 355 -17.93 -4.05 10.37
C ALA A 355 -16.89 -4.02 9.23
N LEU A 356 -15.66 -4.46 9.52
CA LEU A 356 -14.61 -4.62 8.50
C LEU A 356 -15.00 -5.70 7.48
N GLY A 357 -15.59 -6.81 7.93
CA GLY A 357 -16.15 -7.84 7.04
C GLY A 357 -17.24 -7.31 6.11
N GLN A 358 -18.15 -6.46 6.62
CA GLN A 358 -19.18 -5.82 5.79
C GLN A 358 -18.59 -4.90 4.71
N LEU A 359 -17.55 -4.15 5.05
CA LEU A 359 -16.86 -3.30 4.08
C LEU A 359 -16.10 -4.10 3.02
N THR A 360 -15.40 -5.17 3.42
CA THR A 360 -14.77 -6.12 2.49
C THR A 360 -15.82 -6.74 1.57
N PHE A 361 -16.95 -7.18 2.12
CA PHE A 361 -18.06 -7.74 1.33
C PHE A 361 -18.58 -6.73 0.30
N ALA A 362 -18.92 -5.51 0.74
CA ALA A 362 -19.41 -4.44 -0.12
C ALA A 362 -18.42 -4.14 -1.25
N THR A 363 -17.13 -4.18 -0.93
CA THR A 363 -16.02 -3.98 -1.86
C THR A 363 -15.95 -5.10 -2.92
N ALA A 364 -16.07 -6.36 -2.48
CA ALA A 364 -16.04 -7.52 -3.37
C ALA A 364 -17.24 -7.56 -4.33
N VAL A 365 -18.46 -7.33 -3.84
CA VAL A 365 -19.67 -7.35 -4.68
C VAL A 365 -19.74 -6.15 -5.62
N THR A 366 -19.17 -5.00 -5.26
CA THR A 366 -19.11 -3.82 -6.16
C THR A 366 -18.02 -3.94 -7.23
N SER A 367 -17.03 -4.82 -7.03
CA SER A 367 -15.99 -5.03 -8.03
C SER A 367 -16.57 -5.58 -9.34
N SER A 368 -16.00 -5.18 -10.48
CA SER A 368 -16.36 -5.71 -11.81
C SER A 368 -15.70 -7.06 -12.12
N LEU A 369 -15.10 -7.70 -11.11
CA LEU A 369 -14.30 -8.91 -11.27
C LEU A 369 -15.21 -10.10 -11.58
N PRO A 370 -14.92 -10.89 -12.63
CA PRO A 370 -15.79 -11.99 -13.07
C PRO A 370 -15.77 -13.19 -12.12
N ARG A 371 -14.71 -13.33 -11.33
CA ARG A 371 -14.48 -14.43 -10.39
C ARG A 371 -14.03 -13.88 -9.04
N ILE A 372 -14.82 -14.09 -8.00
CA ILE A 372 -14.50 -13.63 -6.64
C ILE A 372 -14.59 -14.78 -5.63
N VAL A 373 -13.70 -14.76 -4.65
CA VAL A 373 -13.70 -15.64 -3.48
C VAL A 373 -13.82 -14.78 -2.23
N LEU A 374 -14.78 -15.07 -1.37
CA LEU A 374 -14.93 -14.46 -0.05
C LEU A 374 -14.41 -15.42 1.00
N ASP A 375 -13.17 -15.25 1.48
CA ASP A 375 -12.54 -16.16 2.43
C ASP A 375 -12.70 -15.70 3.88
N GLY A 376 -13.70 -16.26 4.58
CA GLY A 376 -14.01 -15.94 5.97
C GLY A 376 -14.66 -14.56 6.19
N VAL A 377 -15.00 -13.85 5.12
CA VAL A 377 -15.61 -12.50 5.14
C VAL A 377 -16.92 -12.48 5.93
N LEU A 378 -17.73 -13.53 5.80
CA LEU A 378 -19.06 -13.63 6.42
C LEU A 378 -19.03 -14.25 7.83
N ASP A 379 -17.88 -14.75 8.30
CA ASP A 379 -17.82 -15.57 9.52
C ASP A 379 -18.05 -14.78 10.81
N SER A 380 -17.79 -13.48 10.79
CA SER A 380 -18.06 -12.56 11.90
C SER A 380 -19.31 -11.72 11.69
N ALA A 381 -19.99 -11.84 10.55
CA ALA A 381 -21.09 -10.96 10.23
C ALA A 381 -22.35 -11.32 11.03
N GLU A 382 -23.18 -10.31 11.32
CA GLU A 382 -24.47 -10.53 11.96
C GLU A 382 -25.39 -11.39 11.07
N PRO A 383 -26.25 -12.27 11.64
CA PRO A 383 -27.14 -13.12 10.86
C PRO A 383 -28.08 -12.36 9.91
N SER A 384 -28.50 -11.15 10.28
CA SER A 384 -29.26 -10.23 9.41
C SER A 384 -28.46 -9.89 8.15
N PHE A 385 -27.22 -9.43 8.33
CA PHE A 385 -26.32 -9.11 7.23
C PHE A 385 -25.98 -10.33 6.37
N VAL A 386 -25.74 -11.50 6.96
CA VAL A 386 -25.45 -12.73 6.20
C VAL A 386 -26.59 -13.07 5.24
N ARG A 387 -27.85 -12.90 5.66
CA ARG A 387 -29.02 -13.14 4.79
C ARG A 387 -29.08 -12.16 3.62
N ASP A 388 -28.89 -10.87 3.89
CA ASP A 388 -28.90 -9.84 2.85
C ASP A 388 -27.71 -9.99 1.89
N ALA A 389 -26.53 -10.29 2.43
CA ALA A 389 -25.32 -10.59 1.69
C ALA A 389 -25.52 -11.80 0.76
N TRP A 390 -26.13 -12.88 1.26
CA TRP A 390 -26.38 -14.08 0.48
C TRP A 390 -27.28 -13.81 -0.73
N ARG A 391 -28.41 -13.12 -0.51
CA ARG A 391 -29.31 -12.71 -1.58
C ARG A 391 -28.58 -11.90 -2.64
N ARG A 392 -27.70 -10.98 -2.23
CA ARG A 392 -26.90 -10.19 -3.17
C ARG A 392 -25.94 -11.05 -3.99
N LEU A 393 -25.29 -12.04 -3.38
CA LEU A 393 -24.41 -12.97 -4.09
C LEU A 393 -25.18 -13.80 -5.13
N GLU A 394 -26.42 -14.21 -4.83
CA GLU A 394 -27.29 -14.87 -5.81
C GLU A 394 -27.62 -13.97 -7.01
N GLU A 395 -27.95 -12.70 -6.77
CA GLU A 395 -28.18 -11.72 -7.84
C GLU A 395 -26.96 -11.56 -8.75
N GLU A 396 -25.77 -11.45 -8.17
CA GLU A 396 -24.50 -11.31 -8.90
C GLU A 396 -24.13 -12.59 -9.67
N ALA A 397 -24.39 -13.77 -9.10
CA ALA A 397 -24.17 -15.04 -9.78
C ALA A 397 -25.13 -15.25 -10.96
N LEU A 398 -26.40 -14.85 -10.80
CA LEU A 398 -27.38 -14.83 -11.89
C LEU A 398 -26.99 -13.85 -13.01
N ALA A 399 -26.30 -12.76 -12.67
CA ALA A 399 -25.70 -11.83 -13.63
C ALA A 399 -24.45 -12.40 -14.32
N GLY A 400 -24.02 -13.63 -13.99
CA GLY A 400 -22.95 -14.36 -14.67
C GLY A 400 -21.58 -14.31 -13.98
N ARG A 401 -21.51 -13.83 -12.73
CA ARG A 401 -20.26 -13.86 -11.95
C ARG A 401 -20.07 -15.20 -11.24
N ALA A 402 -18.84 -15.71 -11.25
CA ALA A 402 -18.49 -16.89 -10.47
C ALA A 402 -18.08 -16.44 -9.06
N ILE A 403 -18.81 -16.93 -8.05
CA ILE A 403 -18.67 -16.50 -6.66
C ILE A 403 -18.45 -17.73 -5.80
N THR A 404 -17.34 -17.75 -5.07
CA THR A 404 -17.06 -18.75 -4.04
C THR A 404 -17.09 -18.10 -2.67
N VAL A 405 -17.89 -18.64 -1.75
CA VAL A 405 -17.88 -18.21 -0.34
C VAL A 405 -17.20 -19.30 0.47
N VAL A 406 -16.06 -18.99 1.07
CA VAL A 406 -15.36 -19.91 1.97
C VAL A 406 -15.69 -19.48 3.39
N THR A 407 -16.24 -20.40 4.19
CA THR A 407 -16.59 -20.13 5.58
C THR A 407 -16.02 -21.18 6.52
N TYR A 408 -15.58 -20.73 7.69
CA TYR A 408 -15.08 -21.56 8.78
C TYR A 408 -16.16 -21.86 9.82
N ARG A 409 -17.39 -21.39 9.60
CA ARG A 409 -18.53 -21.53 10.50
C ARG A 409 -19.77 -21.95 9.71
N LEU A 410 -20.77 -22.44 10.43
CA LEU A 410 -22.09 -22.64 9.85
C LEU A 410 -22.76 -21.30 9.62
N LEU A 411 -22.99 -20.95 8.35
CA LEU A 411 -23.77 -19.77 7.99
C LEU A 411 -25.27 -20.09 8.03
N THR A 412 -26.04 -19.23 8.68
CA THR A 412 -27.50 -19.24 8.61
C THR A 412 -27.94 -18.57 7.32
N LEU A 413 -28.32 -19.37 6.33
CA LEU A 413 -28.77 -18.89 5.03
C LEU A 413 -30.27 -18.55 5.05
N PRO A 414 -30.75 -17.64 4.19
CA PRO A 414 -32.17 -17.36 4.07
C PRO A 414 -32.94 -18.57 3.53
N GLU A 415 -34.21 -18.70 3.93
CA GLU A 415 -35.08 -19.75 3.37
C GLU A 415 -35.17 -19.62 1.84
N GLY A 416 -34.97 -20.74 1.15
CA GLY A 416 -34.97 -20.78 -0.31
C GLY A 416 -33.67 -20.34 -0.98
N ALA A 417 -32.58 -20.14 -0.23
CA ALA A 417 -31.25 -19.90 -0.77
C ALA A 417 -30.87 -20.94 -1.83
N ARG A 418 -30.29 -20.47 -2.94
CA ARG A 418 -29.88 -21.29 -4.09
C ARG A 418 -28.37 -21.28 -4.22
N GLY A 419 -27.83 -22.41 -4.68
CA GLY A 419 -26.41 -22.54 -4.94
C GLY A 419 -25.96 -23.98 -4.85
N ARG A 420 -24.64 -24.17 -4.87
CA ARG A 420 -24.00 -25.44 -4.57
C ARG A 420 -23.16 -25.29 -3.32
N PHE A 421 -23.06 -26.34 -2.53
CA PHE A 421 -22.08 -26.38 -1.45
C PHE A 421 -21.08 -27.50 -1.66
N GLU A 422 -19.89 -27.29 -1.10
CA GLU A 422 -18.84 -28.29 -0.96
C GLU A 422 -18.31 -28.24 0.47
N VAL A 423 -18.00 -29.42 1.03
CA VAL A 423 -17.36 -29.52 2.34
C VAL A 423 -15.96 -30.11 2.19
N LEU A 424 -14.95 -29.34 2.56
CA LEU A 424 -13.55 -29.76 2.49
C LEU A 424 -13.05 -30.28 3.83
N ARG A 425 -12.28 -31.37 3.79
CA ARG A 425 -11.52 -31.91 4.94
C ARG A 425 -10.12 -32.33 4.47
N GLY A 426 -9.08 -31.87 5.16
CA GLY A 426 -7.68 -32.05 4.70
C GLY A 426 -7.43 -31.61 3.24
N GLY A 427 -8.11 -30.57 2.77
CA GLY A 427 -8.03 -30.09 1.38
C GLY A 427 -8.75 -30.94 0.33
N THR A 428 -9.50 -31.97 0.74
CA THR A 428 -10.27 -32.83 -0.16
C THR A 428 -11.77 -32.63 0.00
N VAL A 429 -12.51 -32.64 -1.12
CA VAL A 429 -13.98 -32.53 -1.12
C VAL A 429 -14.59 -33.83 -0.59
N THR A 430 -15.24 -33.74 0.56
CA THR A 430 -15.89 -34.88 1.22
C THR A 430 -17.38 -34.98 0.94
N ARG A 431 -18.03 -33.85 0.66
CA ARG A 431 -19.48 -33.78 0.37
C ARG A 431 -19.77 -32.62 -0.56
N THR A 432 -20.75 -32.80 -1.44
CA THR A 432 -21.26 -31.76 -2.35
C THR A 432 -22.77 -31.87 -2.45
N GLY A 433 -23.49 -30.76 -2.63
CA GLY A 433 -24.94 -30.79 -2.82
C GLY A 433 -25.53 -29.42 -3.20
N GLY A 434 -26.85 -29.34 -3.29
CA GLY A 434 -27.54 -28.06 -3.46
C GLY A 434 -27.69 -27.30 -2.15
N ILE A 435 -27.68 -25.97 -2.19
CA ILE A 435 -28.08 -25.17 -1.02
C ILE A 435 -29.59 -25.33 -0.81
N GLY A 436 -29.99 -25.55 0.45
CA GLY A 436 -31.36 -25.94 0.85
C GLY A 436 -31.36 -27.23 1.68
N PRO A 437 -32.28 -28.19 1.40
CA PRO A 437 -32.41 -29.41 2.22
C PRO A 437 -31.13 -30.23 2.37
N ASP A 438 -30.33 -30.36 1.30
CA ASP A 438 -29.07 -31.12 1.31
C ASP A 438 -28.04 -30.49 2.25
N LEU A 439 -27.99 -29.16 2.30
CA LEU A 439 -27.10 -28.42 3.20
C LEU A 439 -27.57 -28.57 4.66
N ASP A 440 -28.88 -28.47 4.92
CA ASP A 440 -29.44 -28.66 6.26
C ASP A 440 -29.22 -30.07 6.81
N GLU A 441 -29.34 -31.08 5.93
CA GLU A 441 -29.00 -32.47 6.27
C GLU A 441 -27.51 -32.62 6.55
N THR A 442 -26.67 -31.97 5.74
CA THR A 442 -25.23 -31.96 5.93
C THR A 442 -24.83 -31.31 7.26
N TYR A 443 -25.45 -30.18 7.60
CA TYR A 443 -25.23 -29.49 8.87
C TYR A 443 -25.67 -30.34 10.06
N ARG A 444 -26.84 -30.98 9.98
CA ARG A 444 -27.29 -31.93 11.01
C ARG A 444 -26.30 -33.07 11.18
N TYR A 445 -25.84 -33.68 10.10
CA TYR A 445 -24.84 -34.75 10.14
C TYR A 445 -23.55 -34.31 10.83
N PHE A 446 -23.01 -33.14 10.48
CA PHE A 446 -21.75 -32.67 11.09
C PHE A 446 -21.91 -32.28 12.56
N ARG A 447 -23.06 -31.71 12.94
CA ARG A 447 -23.39 -31.42 14.33
C ARG A 447 -23.53 -32.70 15.15
N ASP A 448 -24.26 -33.68 14.64
CA ASP A 448 -24.55 -34.93 15.35
C ASP A 448 -23.30 -35.83 15.46
N THR A 449 -22.29 -35.63 14.62
CA THR A 449 -21.02 -36.37 14.63
C THR A 449 -19.88 -35.67 15.40
N GLY A 450 -20.12 -34.48 15.98
CA GLY A 450 -19.08 -33.71 16.69
C GLY A 450 -17.89 -33.31 15.80
N LEU A 451 -18.11 -33.30 14.48
CA LEU A 451 -17.08 -32.97 13.48
C LEU A 451 -17.00 -31.46 13.22
N LEU A 452 -18.02 -30.70 13.66
CA LEU A 452 -17.92 -29.25 13.78
C LEU A 452 -17.39 -28.89 15.17
N PRO A 453 -16.59 -27.82 15.30
CA PRO A 453 -16.21 -27.31 16.61
C PRO A 453 -17.49 -26.97 17.40
N ASP A 454 -17.59 -27.48 18.63
CA ASP A 454 -18.79 -27.41 19.49
C ASP A 454 -19.21 -26.00 19.94
N ASP A 455 -18.52 -24.94 19.50
CA ASP A 455 -18.73 -23.60 20.06
C ASP A 455 -19.29 -22.58 19.05
N PRO A 456 -20.47 -21.99 19.32
CA PRO A 456 -20.83 -20.67 18.85
C PRO A 456 -20.16 -19.64 19.78
N VAL A 457 -18.99 -19.11 19.38
CA VAL A 457 -18.46 -17.85 19.94
C VAL A 457 -18.75 -16.70 19.01
#